data_AF-H4F019-F1
#
_entry.id   AF-H4F019-F1
#
_cell.length_a   1.000
_cell.length_b   1.000
_cell.length_c   1.000
_cell.angle_alpha   90.00
_cell.angle_beta   90.00
_cell.angle_gamma   90.00
#
_symmetry.space_group_name_H-M   'P 1'
#
loop_
_entity.id
_entity.type
_entity.pdbx_description
1 polymer ?
#
loop_
_entity_poly.entity_id
_entity_poly.type
_entity_poly.pdbx_seq_one_letter_code
_entity_poly.pdbx_strand_id
1 'polypeptide(L)'
;MTSRRNDSGGLAAPGLGPGKQQRVLRAGFIPLMDASVLVAAAECGFAEREGLTLDLVRDVSWANVRDRLAFRQFDIAHMLSPMPVASMLGLGSNPSPTITPFSLGRGGNAITLSLRLFERMQSLTGIGEDASALDNARALASVLADMRIRGEQPPTLGMTYPFSSHNYEFRYWLAAGGIDPDRDVKLVVVPPPLTSDALAAGAIDGFCVGAPWNMVASERGVGRIVAAKQDIWPSAPEKVVGIRPDWAATNSDTVSRLIVALDAAARWCDTPENHDHLAEMLADTRYIATEVSIIRRVLAGEFSLDAKGNQRLLLDYFVFHRQNANYPRPSQALWIYSQMIRWGQVGFSEKGSQQAASAFRPDIYRQALGDAAAPDDGDIRIEGTTEGDRFMDAMVFDPADIDAYVGAFPVGSRHHQTSTSHDF
;
A
#
# COMPACT_ATOMS: atom_id res chain seq x y z
N MET A 1 7.56 16.06 -61.31
CA MET A 1 8.29 15.84 -60.05
C MET A 1 7.29 15.80 -58.91
N THR A 2 7.35 14.72 -58.15
CA THR A 2 6.37 14.23 -57.17
C THR A 2 6.36 15.00 -55.84
N SER A 3 5.14 15.27 -55.38
CA SER A 3 4.63 15.41 -54.01
C SER A 3 5.56 14.99 -52.85
N ARG A 4 5.57 15.80 -51.78
CA ARG A 4 5.43 15.31 -50.39
C ARG A 4 4.56 16.27 -49.56
N ARG A 5 3.32 15.86 -49.31
CA ARG A 5 2.52 16.29 -48.14
C ARG A 5 3.11 15.61 -46.90
N ASN A 6 3.20 16.38 -45.82
CA ASN A 6 3.66 15.91 -44.52
C ASN A 6 2.41 15.49 -43.72
N ASP A 7 2.08 14.21 -43.73
CA ASP A 7 1.05 13.62 -42.85
C ASP A 7 1.65 13.46 -41.45
N SER A 8 1.22 14.32 -40.53
CA SER A 8 1.37 14.08 -39.09
C SER A 8 0.04 13.56 -38.56
N GLY A 9 -0.11 12.24 -38.59
CA GLY A 9 -1.24 11.53 -38.02
C GLY A 9 -1.18 11.54 -36.50
N GLY A 10 -1.54 12.67 -35.89
CA GLY A 10 -1.96 12.71 -34.50
C GLY A 10 -3.36 12.12 -34.41
N LEU A 11 -3.48 10.92 -33.83
CA LEU A 11 -4.78 10.36 -33.47
C LEU A 11 -5.40 11.28 -32.40
N ALA A 12 -6.37 12.09 -32.83
CA ALA A 12 -7.22 12.85 -31.92
C ALA A 12 -7.96 11.89 -30.99
N ALA A 13 -7.98 12.21 -29.69
CA ALA A 13 -8.83 11.51 -28.74
C ALA A 13 -10.29 11.54 -29.23
N PRO A 14 -11.05 10.44 -29.12
CA PRO A 14 -12.43 10.42 -29.58
C PRO A 14 -13.23 11.49 -28.83
N GLY A 15 -13.77 12.45 -29.57
CA GLY A 15 -14.68 13.46 -29.03
C GLY A 15 -15.90 12.79 -28.39
N LEU A 16 -16.38 13.37 -27.28
CA LEU A 16 -17.59 12.95 -26.58
C LEU A 16 -18.75 12.80 -27.58
N GLY A 17 -19.13 11.55 -27.89
CA GLY A 17 -20.32 11.27 -28.68
C GLY A 17 -21.56 11.85 -28.00
N PRO A 18 -22.55 12.34 -28.76
CA PRO A 18 -23.77 12.90 -28.20
C PRO A 18 -24.54 11.79 -27.47
N GLY A 19 -24.59 11.84 -26.14
CA GLY A 19 -25.42 10.92 -25.33
C GLY A 19 -24.81 10.38 -24.03
N LYS A 20 -23.54 10.64 -23.69
CA LYS A 20 -22.98 10.19 -22.40
C LYS A 20 -23.50 11.06 -21.25
N GLN A 21 -24.53 10.58 -20.54
CA GLN A 21 -25.04 11.23 -19.33
C GLN A 21 -23.93 11.30 -18.27
N GLN A 22 -23.72 12.48 -17.69
CA GLN A 22 -22.76 12.70 -16.61
C GLN A 22 -23.18 11.86 -15.40
N ARG A 23 -22.26 11.05 -14.86
CA ARG A 23 -22.53 10.16 -13.74
C ARG A 23 -21.68 10.53 -12.53
N VAL A 24 -22.33 10.73 -11.39
CA VAL A 24 -21.65 10.97 -10.12
C VAL A 24 -21.29 9.62 -9.49
N LEU A 25 -20.03 9.48 -9.06
CA LEU A 25 -19.52 8.34 -8.31
C LEU A 25 -19.06 8.82 -6.95
N ARG A 26 -19.62 8.22 -5.89
CA ARG A 26 -19.20 8.54 -4.53
C ARG A 26 -18.01 7.68 -4.13
N ALA A 27 -16.88 8.33 -3.85
CA ALA A 27 -15.60 7.69 -3.65
C ALA A 27 -15.04 8.00 -2.25
N GLY A 28 -15.02 6.99 -1.38
CA GLY A 28 -14.43 7.13 -0.05
C GLY A 28 -12.89 7.13 -0.09
N PHE A 29 -12.24 7.98 0.70
CA PHE A 29 -10.77 7.96 0.84
C PHE A 29 -10.27 8.34 2.23
N ILE A 30 -9.09 7.81 2.58
CA ILE A 30 -8.30 8.25 3.74
C ILE A 30 -7.27 9.28 3.26
N PRO A 31 -7.01 10.36 4.02
CA PRO A 31 -6.06 11.41 3.65
C PRO A 31 -4.60 10.89 3.71
N LEU A 32 -4.18 10.28 2.61
CA LEU A 32 -2.84 9.75 2.37
C LEU A 32 -2.41 10.12 0.96
N MET A 33 -1.10 10.13 0.70
CA MET A 33 -0.55 10.53 -0.59
C MET A 33 -0.85 9.54 -1.71
N ASP A 34 -1.12 8.28 -1.41
CA ASP A 34 -1.60 7.29 -2.37
C ASP A 34 -3.03 7.57 -2.89
N ALA A 35 -3.78 8.51 -2.28
CA ALA A 35 -5.02 9.04 -2.84
C ALA A 35 -4.80 10.03 -4.01
N SER A 36 -3.54 10.38 -4.34
CA SER A 36 -3.19 11.35 -5.40
C SER A 36 -3.88 11.08 -6.72
N VAL A 37 -3.94 9.82 -7.15
CA VAL A 37 -4.56 9.46 -8.44
C VAL A 37 -6.05 9.77 -8.44
N LEU A 38 -6.77 9.53 -7.33
CA LEU A 38 -8.19 9.86 -7.22
C LEU A 38 -8.43 11.37 -7.17
N VAL A 39 -7.58 12.09 -6.42
CA VAL A 39 -7.66 13.56 -6.31
C VAL A 39 -7.38 14.22 -7.66
N ALA A 40 -6.29 13.83 -8.34
CA ALA A 40 -5.98 14.30 -9.67
C ALA A 40 -7.08 13.93 -10.67
N ALA A 41 -7.64 12.72 -10.60
CA ALA A 41 -8.73 12.33 -11.48
C ALA A 41 -9.97 13.24 -11.34
N ALA A 42 -10.28 13.67 -10.12
CA ALA A 42 -11.39 14.56 -9.82
C ALA A 42 -11.11 16.03 -10.21
N GLU A 43 -9.93 16.55 -9.87
CA GLU A 43 -9.63 17.98 -9.95
C GLU A 43 -8.99 18.40 -11.30
N CYS A 44 -8.24 17.51 -11.96
CA CYS A 44 -7.58 17.81 -13.25
C CYS A 44 -8.46 17.45 -14.48
N GLY A 45 -9.75 17.20 -14.25
CA GLY A 45 -10.73 16.93 -15.31
C GLY A 45 -10.58 15.57 -16.02
N PHE A 46 -9.79 14.63 -15.49
CA PHE A 46 -9.67 13.30 -16.10
C PHE A 46 -10.98 12.52 -16.02
N ALA A 47 -11.67 12.56 -14.87
CA ALA A 47 -12.97 11.94 -14.72
C ALA A 47 -14.04 12.63 -15.59
N GLU A 48 -14.01 13.96 -15.66
CA GLU A 48 -14.96 14.75 -16.45
C GLU A 48 -14.86 14.45 -17.95
N ARG A 49 -13.65 14.29 -18.48
CA ARG A 49 -13.42 13.88 -19.89
C ARG A 49 -14.10 12.53 -20.20
N GLU A 50 -14.12 11.64 -19.22
CA GLU A 50 -14.82 10.37 -19.30
C GLU A 50 -16.29 10.48 -18.88
N GLY A 51 -16.86 11.67 -18.72
CA GLY A 51 -18.26 11.92 -18.34
C GLY A 51 -18.62 11.46 -16.92
N LEU A 52 -17.64 11.42 -16.03
CA LEU A 52 -17.79 11.06 -14.63
C LEU A 52 -17.54 12.27 -13.73
N THR A 53 -18.17 12.29 -12.58
CA THR A 53 -17.86 13.22 -11.48
C THR A 53 -17.54 12.40 -10.25
N LEU A 54 -16.35 12.59 -9.69
CA LEU A 54 -15.94 11.91 -8.46
C LEU A 54 -16.30 12.79 -7.26
N ASP A 55 -17.30 12.37 -6.48
CA ASP A 55 -17.59 12.94 -5.17
C ASP A 55 -16.66 12.29 -4.13
N LEU A 56 -15.51 12.93 -3.90
CA LEU A 56 -14.49 12.44 -2.96
C LEU A 56 -14.92 12.71 -1.51
N VAL A 57 -15.14 11.64 -0.75
CA VAL A 57 -15.58 11.71 0.64
C VAL A 57 -14.45 11.26 1.56
N ARG A 58 -13.90 12.22 2.32
CA ARG A 58 -12.87 11.96 3.33
C ARG A 58 -13.45 11.15 4.49
N ASP A 59 -12.75 10.10 4.89
CA ASP A 59 -13.03 9.28 6.06
C ASP A 59 -11.83 9.25 7.03
N VAL A 60 -12.06 8.78 8.25
CA VAL A 60 -11.07 8.81 9.35
C VAL A 60 -10.51 7.43 9.72
N SER A 61 -11.16 6.35 9.26
CA SER A 61 -10.72 4.98 9.55
C SER A 61 -10.98 4.05 8.37
N TRP A 62 -10.10 3.05 8.20
CA TRP A 62 -10.26 2.02 7.17
C TRP A 62 -11.47 1.12 7.39
N ALA A 63 -11.87 0.92 8.66
CA ALA A 63 -13.08 0.20 8.99
C ALA A 63 -14.34 0.93 8.46
N ASN A 64 -14.39 2.26 8.60
CA ASN A 64 -15.48 3.05 8.05
C ASN A 64 -15.52 2.95 6.52
N VAL A 65 -14.38 3.06 5.84
CA VAL A 65 -14.31 2.94 4.38
C VAL A 65 -14.86 1.58 3.91
N ARG A 66 -14.44 0.48 4.56
CA ARG A 66 -14.98 -0.87 4.32
C ARG A 66 -16.50 -0.91 4.48
N ASP A 67 -16.99 -0.45 5.62
CA ASP A 67 -18.41 -0.57 5.98
C ASP A 67 -19.28 0.29 5.08
N ARG A 68 -18.83 1.51 4.74
CA ARG A 68 -19.56 2.41 3.84
C ARG A 68 -19.60 1.90 2.40
N LEU A 69 -18.55 1.21 1.94
CA LEU A 69 -18.59 0.48 0.66
C LEU A 69 -19.57 -0.70 0.74
N ALA A 70 -19.52 -1.50 1.80
CA ALA A 70 -20.41 -2.65 2.00
C ALA A 70 -21.90 -2.24 2.05
N PHE A 71 -22.21 -1.17 2.78
CA PHE A 71 -23.56 -0.61 2.94
C PHE A 71 -24.00 0.31 1.79
N ARG A 72 -23.28 0.30 0.65
CA ARG A 72 -23.65 1.05 -0.56
C ARG A 72 -23.71 2.56 -0.36
N GLN A 73 -23.01 3.09 0.65
CA GLN A 73 -22.83 4.53 0.82
C GLN A 73 -21.74 5.06 -0.10
N PHE A 74 -20.82 4.20 -0.53
CA PHE A 74 -19.82 4.47 -1.57
C PHE A 74 -20.04 3.56 -2.78
N ASP A 75 -19.76 4.07 -3.97
CA ASP A 75 -19.70 3.28 -5.22
C ASP A 75 -18.33 2.61 -5.34
N ILE A 76 -17.28 3.37 -5.05
CA ILE A 76 -15.88 2.94 -5.05
C ILE A 76 -15.18 3.44 -3.78
N ALA A 77 -14.05 2.84 -3.43
CA ALA A 77 -13.26 3.31 -2.32
C ALA A 77 -11.76 3.18 -2.60
N HIS A 78 -10.99 4.18 -2.18
CA HIS A 78 -9.57 3.99 -1.89
C HIS A 78 -9.45 2.97 -0.75
N MET A 79 -8.80 1.84 -1.00
CA MET A 79 -8.68 0.75 -0.04
C MET A 79 -7.24 0.22 0.06
N LEU A 80 -6.94 -0.39 1.20
CA LEU A 80 -5.72 -1.18 1.38
C LEU A 80 -5.83 -2.46 0.56
N SER A 81 -4.81 -2.80 -0.21
CA SER A 81 -4.81 -3.99 -1.09
C SER A 81 -5.19 -5.31 -0.39
N PRO A 82 -4.93 -5.52 0.91
CA PRO A 82 -5.39 -6.73 1.57
C PRO A 82 -6.87 -6.75 1.93
N MET A 83 -7.58 -5.61 1.90
CA MET A 83 -9.00 -5.56 2.25
C MET A 83 -9.87 -6.29 1.21
N PRO A 84 -9.70 -6.10 -0.13
CA PRO A 84 -10.38 -6.93 -1.12
C PRO A 84 -10.10 -8.43 -0.94
N VAL A 85 -8.85 -8.81 -0.69
CA VAL A 85 -8.46 -10.22 -0.48
C VAL A 85 -9.16 -10.81 0.74
N ALA A 86 -9.05 -10.14 1.90
CA ALA A 86 -9.73 -10.54 3.13
C ALA A 86 -11.25 -10.64 2.92
N SER A 87 -11.82 -9.69 2.18
CA SER A 87 -13.24 -9.69 1.89
C SER A 87 -13.69 -10.86 1.01
N MET A 88 -12.92 -11.25 0.00
CA MET A 88 -13.26 -12.40 -0.86
C MET A 88 -13.12 -13.74 -0.11
N LEU A 89 -12.28 -13.77 0.92
CA LEU A 89 -12.11 -14.90 1.85
C LEU A 89 -13.17 -14.91 2.97
N GLY A 90 -14.02 -13.89 3.08
CA GLY A 90 -15.02 -13.80 4.14
C GLY A 90 -14.44 -13.42 5.52
N LEU A 91 -13.27 -12.79 5.56
CA LEU A 91 -12.58 -12.40 6.79
C LEU A 91 -13.00 -10.99 7.27
N GLY A 92 -12.87 -10.78 8.58
CA GLY A 92 -13.20 -9.52 9.25
C GLY A 92 -14.62 -9.47 9.82
N SER A 93 -14.97 -8.36 10.46
CA SER A 93 -16.22 -8.23 11.23
C SER A 93 -17.49 -8.11 10.38
N ASN A 94 -17.37 -7.63 9.13
CA ASN A 94 -18.48 -7.44 8.21
C ASN A 94 -18.00 -7.72 6.77
N PRO A 95 -17.75 -8.99 6.42
CA PRO A 95 -17.22 -9.33 5.10
C PRO A 95 -18.27 -9.06 4.03
N SER A 96 -17.91 -8.26 3.03
CA SER A 96 -18.78 -7.94 1.88
C SER A 96 -17.95 -7.97 0.60
N PRO A 97 -18.16 -8.93 -0.32
CA PRO A 97 -17.33 -9.14 -1.49
C PRO A 97 -16.87 -7.85 -2.15
N THR A 98 -15.56 -7.74 -2.35
CA THR A 98 -14.89 -6.55 -2.89
C THR A 98 -13.80 -6.99 -3.84
N ILE A 99 -13.73 -6.37 -5.01
CA ILE A 99 -12.70 -6.58 -6.02
C ILE A 99 -11.93 -5.29 -6.28
N THR A 100 -10.72 -5.41 -6.83
CA THR A 100 -9.95 -4.29 -7.36
C THR A 100 -9.65 -4.48 -8.84
N PRO A 101 -10.11 -3.58 -9.71
CA PRO A 101 -9.69 -3.53 -11.10
C PRO A 101 -8.53 -2.55 -11.35
N PHE A 102 -8.03 -1.85 -10.32
CA PHE A 102 -7.00 -0.82 -10.48
C PHE A 102 -6.20 -0.61 -9.18
N SER A 103 -4.88 -0.75 -9.26
CA SER A 103 -3.95 -0.37 -8.19
C SER A 103 -3.63 1.13 -8.30
N LEU A 104 -3.57 1.86 -7.18
CA LEU A 104 -3.34 3.31 -7.16
C LEU A 104 -1.85 3.69 -7.26
N GLY A 105 -0.96 2.71 -7.20
CA GLY A 105 0.49 2.89 -7.31
C GLY A 105 1.25 1.88 -6.46
N ARG A 106 2.55 2.10 -6.34
CA ARG A 106 3.48 1.36 -5.45
C ARG A 106 4.21 2.31 -4.53
N GLY A 107 4.74 1.77 -3.44
CA GLY A 107 5.54 2.54 -2.49
C GLY A 107 4.70 3.29 -1.45
N GLY A 108 5.28 4.31 -0.83
CA GLY A 108 4.52 5.24 -0.01
C GLY A 108 4.34 4.87 1.45
N ASN A 109 4.78 3.70 1.92
CA ASN A 109 4.78 3.35 3.35
C ASN A 109 6.18 3.41 3.95
N ALA A 110 6.24 3.67 5.25
CA ALA A 110 7.47 3.57 6.03
C ALA A 110 7.16 3.12 7.47
N ILE A 111 8.22 2.69 8.16
CA ILE A 111 8.23 2.32 9.57
C ILE A 111 9.01 3.40 10.33
N THR A 112 8.37 3.97 11.35
CA THR A 112 8.94 5.00 12.23
C THR A 112 8.95 4.49 13.66
N LEU A 113 10.06 4.60 14.36
CA LEU A 113 10.17 4.34 15.79
C LEU A 113 10.28 5.65 16.58
N SER A 114 9.89 5.63 17.85
CA SER A 114 10.13 6.77 18.76
C SER A 114 11.63 7.01 18.92
N LEU A 115 12.03 8.28 19.09
CA LEU A 115 13.44 8.61 19.31
C LEU A 115 14.01 7.86 20.53
N ARG A 116 13.24 7.74 21.61
CA ARG A 116 13.64 6.97 22.81
C ARG A 116 14.01 5.52 22.47
N LEU A 117 13.18 4.85 21.68
CA LEU A 117 13.42 3.45 21.31
C LEU A 117 14.63 3.33 20.39
N PHE A 118 14.76 4.23 19.41
CA PHE A 118 15.89 4.24 18.48
C PHE A 118 17.23 4.57 19.17
N GLU A 119 17.26 5.56 20.05
CA GLU A 119 18.48 5.91 20.82
C GLU A 119 18.92 4.77 21.75
N ARG A 120 17.96 3.99 22.28
CA ARG A 120 18.28 2.75 23.00
C ARG A 120 18.86 1.68 22.08
N MET A 121 18.36 1.55 20.85
CA MET A 121 18.96 0.67 19.83
C MET A 121 20.41 1.08 19.56
N GLN A 122 20.66 2.36 19.29
CA GLN A 122 22.02 2.90 19.07
C GLN A 122 22.93 2.63 20.27
N SER A 123 22.46 2.89 21.48
CA SER A 123 23.24 2.70 22.71
C SER A 123 23.60 1.23 22.99
N LEU A 124 22.67 0.31 22.69
CA LEU A 124 22.86 -1.12 22.99
C LEU A 124 23.67 -1.85 21.91
N THR A 125 23.47 -1.51 20.64
CA THR A 125 24.03 -2.29 19.52
C THR A 125 25.08 -1.53 18.70
N GLY A 126 25.20 -0.22 18.87
CA GLY A 126 26.07 0.63 18.06
C GLY A 126 25.59 0.81 16.62
N ILE A 127 24.29 0.57 16.34
CA ILE A 127 23.73 0.75 14.99
C ILE A 127 23.92 2.19 14.49
N GLY A 128 24.40 2.31 13.25
CA GLY A 128 24.66 3.60 12.60
C GLY A 128 23.40 4.30 12.08
N GLU A 129 23.57 5.56 11.66
CA GLU A 129 22.49 6.39 11.09
C GLU A 129 22.07 5.93 9.68
N ASP A 130 22.91 5.17 8.98
CA ASP A 130 22.72 4.65 7.62
C ASP A 130 22.35 3.16 7.60
N ALA A 131 22.03 2.59 8.75
CA ALA A 131 21.77 1.17 8.89
C ALA A 131 20.59 0.70 8.01
N SER A 132 20.72 -0.50 7.46
CA SER A 132 19.69 -1.11 6.61
C SER A 132 18.40 -1.38 7.40
N ALA A 133 17.30 -1.60 6.70
CA ALA A 133 16.05 -2.00 7.34
C ALA A 133 16.23 -3.29 8.16
N LEU A 134 16.99 -4.27 7.67
CA LEU A 134 17.25 -5.53 8.39
C LEU A 134 18.12 -5.32 9.63
N ASP A 135 19.13 -4.46 9.56
CA ASP A 135 19.96 -4.13 10.73
C ASP A 135 19.14 -3.42 11.80
N ASN A 136 18.25 -2.51 11.40
CA ASN A 136 17.30 -1.88 12.32
C ASN A 136 16.38 -2.89 12.99
N ALA A 137 15.86 -3.88 12.25
CA ALA A 137 15.03 -4.94 12.83
C ALA A 137 15.80 -5.80 13.86
N ARG A 138 17.05 -6.17 13.55
CA ARG A 138 17.94 -6.93 14.45
C ARG A 138 18.34 -6.14 15.69
N ALA A 139 18.58 -4.84 15.54
CA ALA A 139 18.89 -3.96 16.66
C ALA A 139 17.68 -3.80 17.58
N LEU A 140 16.47 -3.67 17.03
CA LEU A 140 15.23 -3.69 17.82
C LEU A 140 15.09 -5.02 18.56
N ALA A 141 15.38 -6.17 17.93
CA ALA A 141 15.30 -7.48 18.58
C ALA A 141 16.22 -7.58 19.82
N SER A 142 17.42 -7.00 19.73
CA SER A 142 18.36 -6.93 20.86
C SER A 142 17.82 -6.07 22.00
N VAL A 143 17.18 -4.94 21.68
CA VAL A 143 16.51 -4.10 22.68
C VAL A 143 15.36 -4.83 23.35
N LEU A 144 14.52 -5.56 22.60
CA LEU A 144 13.42 -6.34 23.17
C LEU A 144 13.92 -7.47 24.08
N ALA A 145 15.05 -8.10 23.74
CA ALA A 145 15.69 -9.10 24.60
C ALA A 145 16.20 -8.50 25.91
N ASP A 146 16.86 -7.34 25.87
CA ASP A 146 17.31 -6.60 27.06
C ASP A 146 16.12 -6.15 27.94
N MET A 147 15.06 -5.61 27.32
CA MET A 147 13.82 -5.25 28.01
C MET A 147 13.20 -6.43 28.75
N ARG A 148 13.17 -7.62 28.12
CA ARG A 148 12.65 -8.84 28.73
C ARG A 148 13.47 -9.28 29.95
N ILE A 149 14.80 -9.25 29.85
CA ILE A 149 15.70 -9.58 30.96
C ILE A 149 15.47 -8.62 32.15
N ARG A 150 15.15 -7.35 31.86
CA ARG A 150 14.86 -6.31 32.86
C ARG A 150 13.41 -6.31 33.37
N GLY A 151 12.54 -7.17 32.85
CA GLY A 151 11.12 -7.22 33.24
C GLY A 151 10.31 -6.01 32.77
N GLU A 152 10.77 -5.31 31.74
CA GLU A 152 10.07 -4.17 31.15
C GLU A 152 8.88 -4.62 30.28
N GLN A 153 7.89 -3.75 30.12
CA GLN A 153 6.75 -4.03 29.25
C GLN A 153 7.16 -3.97 27.77
N PRO A 154 6.64 -4.86 26.92
CA PRO A 154 6.84 -4.78 25.48
C PRO A 154 6.40 -3.43 24.90
N PRO A 155 7.10 -2.90 23.87
CA PRO A 155 6.68 -1.66 23.23
C PRO A 155 5.34 -1.83 22.50
N THR A 156 4.59 -0.74 22.44
CA THR A 156 3.31 -0.68 21.71
C THR A 156 3.54 -0.12 20.31
N LEU A 157 3.24 -0.88 19.27
CA LEU A 157 3.47 -0.47 17.88
C LEU A 157 2.13 -0.27 17.14
N GLY A 158 2.02 0.85 16.43
CA GLY A 158 0.83 1.26 15.70
C GLY A 158 0.79 0.73 14.26
N MET A 159 -0.32 0.12 13.88
CA MET A 159 -0.69 -0.18 12.48
C MET A 159 -2.04 0.48 12.17
N THR A 160 -2.45 0.54 10.90
CA THR A 160 -3.68 1.27 10.55
C THR A 160 -4.93 0.42 10.55
N TYR A 161 -4.82 -0.89 10.30
CA TYR A 161 -5.94 -1.84 10.22
C TYR A 161 -5.42 -3.30 10.14
N PRO A 162 -6.09 -4.31 10.72
CA PRO A 162 -5.57 -5.68 10.74
C PRO A 162 -5.33 -6.33 9.37
N PHE A 163 -6.16 -6.02 8.37
CA PHE A 163 -5.96 -6.45 6.98
C PHE A 163 -5.44 -5.28 6.15
N SER A 164 -4.21 -4.85 6.42
CA SER A 164 -3.56 -3.72 5.75
C SER A 164 -2.16 -4.07 5.29
N SER A 165 -1.68 -3.42 4.23
CA SER A 165 -0.29 -3.54 3.80
C SER A 165 0.66 -3.14 4.92
N HIS A 166 0.35 -2.05 5.65
CA HIS A 166 1.10 -1.62 6.83
C HIS A 166 1.29 -2.72 7.87
N ASN A 167 0.23 -3.49 8.19
CA ASN A 167 0.34 -4.59 9.15
C ASN A 167 1.28 -5.68 8.63
N TYR A 168 1.11 -6.12 7.37
CA TYR A 168 1.94 -7.20 6.84
C TYR A 168 3.39 -6.77 6.62
N GLU A 169 3.64 -5.53 6.21
CA GLU A 169 4.99 -4.95 6.13
C GLU A 169 5.66 -4.88 7.48
N PHE A 170 4.94 -4.38 8.49
CA PHE A 170 5.50 -4.26 9.83
C PHE A 170 5.82 -5.63 10.42
N ARG A 171 4.90 -6.59 10.25
CA ARG A 171 5.11 -7.98 10.65
C ARG A 171 6.27 -8.64 9.90
N TYR A 172 6.40 -8.40 8.60
CA TYR A 172 7.51 -8.93 7.79
C TYR A 172 8.85 -8.40 8.30
N TRP A 173 8.95 -7.08 8.49
CA TRP A 173 10.15 -6.41 9.01
C TRP A 173 10.54 -6.91 10.40
N LEU A 174 9.58 -6.99 11.33
CA LEU A 174 9.80 -7.51 12.69
C LEU A 174 10.28 -8.98 12.64
N ALA A 175 9.58 -9.82 11.88
CA ALA A 175 9.89 -11.24 11.76
C ALA A 175 11.26 -11.51 11.11
N ALA A 176 11.67 -10.68 10.14
CA ALA A 176 13.01 -10.76 9.54
C ALA A 176 14.13 -10.44 10.56
N GLY A 177 13.83 -9.61 11.56
CA GLY A 177 14.70 -9.39 12.73
C GLY A 177 14.63 -10.48 13.80
N GLY A 178 13.77 -11.48 13.64
CA GLY A 178 13.52 -12.53 14.64
C GLY A 178 12.52 -12.16 15.74
N ILE A 179 11.75 -11.08 15.55
CA ILE A 179 10.74 -10.60 16.51
C ILE A 179 9.38 -11.20 16.15
N ASP A 180 8.72 -11.86 17.10
CA ASP A 180 7.34 -12.33 16.94
C ASP A 180 6.34 -11.18 17.23
N PRO A 181 5.64 -10.66 16.20
CA PRO A 181 4.76 -9.50 16.35
C PRO A 181 3.54 -9.73 17.24
N ASP A 182 3.17 -10.98 17.53
CA ASP A 182 2.03 -11.32 18.39
C ASP A 182 2.45 -11.66 19.84
N ARG A 183 3.76 -11.69 20.14
CA ARG A 183 4.30 -12.05 21.45
C ARG A 183 5.28 -11.04 22.03
N ASP A 184 6.15 -10.51 21.20
CA ASP A 184 7.31 -9.72 21.62
C ASP A 184 7.03 -8.21 21.65
N VAL A 185 5.90 -7.79 21.06
CA VAL A 185 5.41 -6.41 21.00
C VAL A 185 3.89 -6.40 21.15
N LYS A 186 3.32 -5.21 21.36
CA LYS A 186 1.86 -5.01 21.35
C LYS A 186 1.44 -4.26 20.10
N LEU A 187 0.72 -4.90 19.17
CA LEU A 187 0.16 -4.22 18.00
C LEU A 187 -1.20 -3.59 18.31
N VAL A 188 -1.37 -2.32 17.94
CA VAL A 188 -2.63 -1.56 18.09
C VAL A 188 -3.01 -0.82 16.83
N VAL A 189 -4.30 -0.55 16.66
CA VAL A 189 -4.81 0.24 15.52
C VAL A 189 -4.75 1.72 15.86
N VAL A 190 -4.06 2.50 15.01
CA VAL A 190 -3.98 3.96 15.10
C VAL A 190 -4.35 4.57 13.74
N PRO A 191 -5.33 5.49 13.69
CA PRO A 191 -5.63 6.23 12.46
C PRO A 191 -4.41 6.99 11.96
N PRO A 192 -4.10 6.98 10.64
CA PRO A 192 -2.89 7.60 10.09
C PRO A 192 -2.63 9.04 10.52
N PRO A 193 -3.63 9.96 10.52
CA PRO A 193 -3.39 11.35 10.93
C PRO A 193 -3.00 11.52 12.40
N LEU A 194 -3.25 10.51 13.24
CA LEU A 194 -3.01 10.55 14.68
C LEU A 194 -1.70 9.88 15.09
N THR A 195 -0.95 9.25 14.17
CA THR A 195 0.26 8.48 14.53
C THR A 195 1.37 9.35 15.12
N SER A 196 1.60 10.55 14.57
CA SER A 196 2.60 11.48 15.09
C SER A 196 2.27 11.94 16.51
N ASP A 197 1.01 12.29 16.79
CA ASP A 197 0.57 12.75 18.11
C ASP A 197 0.60 11.59 19.12
N ALA A 198 0.20 10.38 18.70
CA ALA A 198 0.27 9.18 19.54
C ALA A 198 1.72 8.80 19.90
N LEU A 199 2.66 8.96 18.97
CA LEU A 199 4.09 8.73 19.21
C LEU A 199 4.64 9.77 20.20
N ALA A 200 4.32 11.06 19.98
CA ALA A 200 4.73 12.17 20.86
C ALA A 200 4.19 12.00 22.29
N ALA A 201 2.96 11.53 22.44
CA ALA A 201 2.32 11.26 23.73
C ALA A 201 2.85 9.99 24.42
N GLY A 202 3.69 9.19 23.76
CA GLY A 202 4.16 7.89 24.27
C GLY A 202 3.07 6.83 24.36
N ALA A 203 1.94 7.01 23.65
CA ALA A 203 0.89 6.00 23.55
C ALA A 203 1.29 4.82 22.64
N ILE A 204 2.22 5.08 21.72
CA ILE A 204 2.92 4.08 20.91
C ILE A 204 4.42 4.39 20.89
N ASP A 205 5.23 3.38 20.64
CA ASP A 205 6.70 3.43 20.57
C ASP A 205 7.23 3.35 19.13
N GLY A 206 6.34 3.10 18.17
CA GLY A 206 6.61 3.09 16.73
C GLY A 206 5.34 2.81 15.93
N PHE A 207 5.38 2.99 14.61
CA PHE A 207 4.26 2.72 13.73
C PHE A 207 4.69 2.41 12.29
N CYS A 208 3.80 1.78 11.53
CA CYS A 208 3.89 1.64 10.09
C CYS A 208 2.65 2.27 9.43
N VAL A 209 2.86 3.18 8.48
CA VAL A 209 1.79 3.95 7.84
C VAL A 209 2.23 4.49 6.48
N GLY A 210 1.26 4.81 5.62
CA GLY A 210 1.47 5.57 4.39
C GLY A 210 1.84 7.03 4.62
N ALA A 211 2.47 7.64 3.62
CA ALA A 211 2.86 9.04 3.63
C ALA A 211 1.63 9.98 3.69
N PRO A 212 1.76 11.17 4.31
CA PRO A 212 3.01 11.82 4.73
C PRO A 212 3.41 11.59 6.20
N TRP A 213 2.68 10.77 6.95
CA TRP A 213 2.69 10.82 8.42
C TRP A 213 4.03 10.42 9.07
N ASN A 214 4.84 9.58 8.41
CA ASN A 214 6.20 9.27 8.86
C ASN A 214 7.11 10.52 8.82
N MET A 215 7.06 11.28 7.72
CA MET A 215 7.84 12.52 7.60
C MET A 215 7.35 13.59 8.55
N VAL A 216 6.04 13.68 8.78
CA VAL A 216 5.48 14.58 9.80
C VAL A 216 6.05 14.26 11.20
N ALA A 217 6.09 12.98 11.59
CA ALA A 217 6.66 12.59 12.89
C ALA A 217 8.17 12.82 12.99
N SER A 218 8.90 12.56 11.90
CA SER A 218 10.34 12.79 11.81
C SER A 218 10.70 14.28 11.94
N GLU A 219 10.06 15.14 11.16
CA GLU A 219 10.34 16.58 11.14
C GLU A 219 9.89 17.30 12.42
N ARG A 220 8.86 16.78 13.09
CA ARG A 220 8.49 17.22 14.45
C ARG A 220 9.50 16.80 15.52
N GLY A 221 10.49 15.97 15.17
CA GLY A 221 11.51 15.50 16.10
C GLY A 221 10.98 14.52 17.14
N VAL A 222 9.94 13.74 16.81
CA VAL A 222 9.36 12.75 17.72
C VAL A 222 9.62 11.31 17.28
N GLY A 223 9.95 11.11 16.00
CA GLY A 223 10.20 9.80 15.42
C GLY A 223 11.47 9.74 14.57
N ARG A 224 11.95 8.53 14.38
CA ARG A 224 13.02 8.14 13.46
C ARG A 224 12.47 7.14 12.45
N ILE A 225 12.58 7.46 11.17
CA ILE A 225 12.25 6.52 10.09
C ILE A 225 13.37 5.47 10.00
N VAL A 226 13.02 4.18 10.10
CA VAL A 226 13.97 3.05 10.17
C VAL A 226 13.88 2.10 8.97
N ALA A 227 12.77 2.15 8.22
CA ALA A 227 12.60 1.39 6.99
C ALA A 227 11.55 2.07 6.11
N ALA A 228 11.73 2.02 4.80
CA ALA A 228 10.69 2.29 3.81
C ALA A 228 10.19 0.98 3.20
N LYS A 229 9.02 1.00 2.56
CA LYS A 229 8.48 -0.18 1.85
C LYS A 229 9.46 -0.75 0.81
N GLN A 230 10.20 0.11 0.12
CA GLN A 230 11.23 -0.23 -0.86
C GLN A 230 12.35 -1.05 -0.25
N ASP A 231 12.62 -0.89 1.05
CA ASP A 231 13.61 -1.71 1.74
C ASP A 231 13.10 -3.11 2.05
N ILE A 232 11.77 -3.30 2.14
CA ILE A 232 11.11 -4.55 2.51
C ILE A 232 10.78 -5.37 1.27
N TRP A 233 9.98 -4.80 0.36
CA TRP A 233 9.64 -5.37 -0.94
C TRP A 233 9.16 -4.24 -1.88
N PRO A 234 9.97 -3.82 -2.86
CA PRO A 234 9.64 -2.68 -3.75
C PRO A 234 8.35 -2.85 -4.55
N SER A 235 8.05 -4.06 -5.03
CA SER A 235 6.84 -4.32 -5.84
C SER A 235 5.60 -4.63 -5.03
N ALA A 236 5.68 -4.61 -3.69
CA ALA A 236 4.58 -5.03 -2.84
C ALA A 236 3.30 -4.22 -3.15
N PRO A 237 2.13 -4.88 -3.23
CA PRO A 237 0.88 -4.20 -3.51
C PRO A 237 0.55 -3.20 -2.40
N GLU A 238 -0.02 -2.05 -2.76
CA GLU A 238 -0.32 -0.96 -1.81
C GLU A 238 -1.80 -0.62 -1.74
N LYS A 239 -2.18 0.49 -2.33
CA LYS A 239 -3.54 0.98 -2.30
C LYS A 239 -4.20 0.68 -3.63
N VAL A 240 -5.50 0.46 -3.58
CA VAL A 240 -6.29 0.00 -4.71
C VAL A 240 -7.63 0.73 -4.72
N VAL A 241 -8.30 0.70 -5.87
CA VAL A 241 -9.71 1.06 -5.95
C VAL A 241 -10.55 -0.18 -5.69
N GLY A 242 -11.19 -0.24 -4.53
CA GLY A 242 -12.13 -1.29 -4.19
C GLY A 242 -13.53 -0.99 -4.70
N ILE A 243 -14.16 -2.01 -5.29
CA ILE A 243 -15.51 -1.95 -5.87
C ILE A 243 -16.26 -3.22 -5.49
N ARG A 244 -17.58 -3.11 -5.24
CA ARG A 244 -18.42 -4.30 -5.06
C ARG A 244 -18.61 -5.04 -6.41
N PRO A 245 -18.46 -6.38 -6.46
CA PRO A 245 -18.61 -7.14 -7.71
C PRO A 245 -19.96 -6.97 -8.41
N ASP A 246 -21.06 -6.91 -7.65
CA ASP A 246 -22.42 -6.73 -8.19
C ASP A 246 -22.58 -5.36 -8.86
N TRP A 247 -22.05 -4.31 -8.24
CA TRP A 247 -22.05 -2.96 -8.79
C TRP A 247 -21.16 -2.88 -10.03
N ALA A 248 -19.96 -3.48 -10.02
CA ALA A 248 -19.09 -3.50 -11.19
C ALA A 248 -19.74 -4.19 -12.39
N ALA A 249 -20.39 -5.34 -12.18
CA ALA A 249 -21.08 -6.09 -13.22
C ALA A 249 -22.25 -5.30 -13.84
N THR A 250 -23.02 -4.59 -13.02
CA THR A 250 -24.17 -3.78 -13.48
C THR A 250 -23.77 -2.44 -14.08
N ASN A 251 -22.53 -2.00 -13.89
CA ASN A 251 -22.04 -0.67 -14.30
C ASN A 251 -20.72 -0.76 -15.10
N SER A 252 -20.57 -1.78 -15.94
CA SER A 252 -19.33 -2.07 -16.66
C SER A 252 -18.80 -0.89 -17.49
N ASP A 253 -19.64 -0.17 -18.24
CA ASP A 253 -19.26 1.04 -18.98
C ASP A 253 -18.65 2.11 -18.04
N THR A 254 -19.30 2.33 -16.89
CA THR A 254 -18.84 3.30 -15.90
C THR A 254 -17.52 2.89 -15.27
N VAL A 255 -17.32 1.60 -15.01
CA VAL A 255 -16.06 1.05 -14.49
C VAL A 255 -14.95 1.22 -15.52
N SER A 256 -15.19 0.93 -16.80
CA SER A 256 -14.18 1.13 -17.85
C SER A 256 -13.78 2.59 -17.99
N ARG A 257 -14.75 3.51 -18.00
CA ARG A 257 -14.53 4.96 -18.02
C ARG A 257 -13.75 5.45 -16.81
N LEU A 258 -14.04 4.91 -15.62
CA LEU A 258 -13.30 5.21 -14.41
C LEU A 258 -11.84 4.77 -14.55
N ILE A 259 -11.58 3.56 -15.04
CA ILE A 259 -10.21 3.05 -15.22
C ILE A 259 -9.43 3.91 -16.21
N VAL A 260 -10.03 4.32 -17.33
CA VAL A 260 -9.41 5.24 -18.29
C VAL A 260 -9.04 6.57 -17.64
N ALA A 261 -9.94 7.15 -16.84
CA ALA A 261 -9.68 8.39 -16.11
C ALA A 261 -8.54 8.23 -15.09
N LEU A 262 -8.52 7.14 -14.33
CA LEU A 262 -7.50 6.86 -13.32
C LEU A 262 -6.13 6.60 -13.96
N ASP A 263 -6.08 5.87 -15.07
CA ASP A 263 -4.86 5.60 -15.83
C ASP A 263 -4.23 6.89 -16.37
N ALA A 264 -5.05 7.81 -16.88
CA ALA A 264 -4.58 9.13 -17.31
C ALA A 264 -4.12 10.01 -16.13
N ALA A 265 -4.85 9.99 -15.01
CA ALA A 265 -4.47 10.71 -13.79
C ALA A 265 -3.18 10.17 -13.17
N ALA A 266 -2.99 8.86 -13.17
CA ALA A 266 -1.79 8.20 -12.69
C ALA A 266 -0.56 8.62 -13.49
N ARG A 267 -0.63 8.63 -14.84
CA ARG A 267 0.46 9.14 -15.68
C ARG A 267 0.81 10.59 -15.37
N TRP A 268 -0.22 11.41 -15.16
CA TRP A 268 -0.02 12.82 -14.81
C TRP A 268 0.66 12.96 -13.44
N CYS A 269 0.26 12.18 -12.44
CA CYS A 269 0.89 12.16 -11.12
C CYS A 269 2.34 11.66 -11.16
N ASP A 270 2.66 10.72 -12.06
CA ASP A 270 4.00 10.13 -12.21
C ASP A 270 4.99 11.03 -12.96
N THR A 271 4.52 12.16 -13.50
CA THR A 271 5.33 13.13 -14.26
C THR A 271 5.91 14.19 -13.31
N PRO A 272 7.24 14.28 -13.12
CA PRO A 272 7.86 15.16 -12.14
C PRO A 272 7.47 16.64 -12.27
N GLU A 273 7.26 17.13 -13.49
CA GLU A 273 6.86 18.52 -13.77
C GLU A 273 5.50 18.89 -13.17
N ASN A 274 4.67 17.90 -12.86
CA ASN A 274 3.36 18.09 -12.24
C ASN A 274 3.39 18.04 -10.70
N HIS A 275 4.52 17.63 -10.09
CA HIS A 275 4.59 17.40 -8.64
C HIS A 275 4.35 18.66 -7.81
N ASP A 276 4.74 19.84 -8.31
CA ASP A 276 4.46 21.10 -7.62
C ASP A 276 2.96 21.39 -7.55
N HIS A 277 2.25 21.20 -8.67
CA HIS A 277 0.80 21.38 -8.73
C HIS A 277 0.07 20.33 -7.89
N LEU A 278 0.52 19.07 -7.98
CA LEU A 278 -0.03 17.98 -7.17
C LEU A 278 0.15 18.26 -5.67
N ALA A 279 1.31 18.75 -5.25
CA ALA A 279 1.57 19.06 -3.84
C ALA A 279 0.66 20.17 -3.31
N GLU A 280 0.47 21.24 -4.08
CA GLU A 280 -0.44 22.34 -3.72
C GLU A 280 -1.89 21.86 -3.59
N MET A 281 -2.32 21.01 -4.53
CA MET A 281 -3.65 20.41 -4.50
C MET A 281 -3.85 19.51 -3.28
N LEU A 282 -2.92 18.60 -3.01
CA LEU A 282 -3.02 17.65 -1.89
C LEU A 282 -2.98 18.33 -0.50
N ALA A 283 -2.30 19.49 -0.40
CA ALA A 283 -2.20 20.25 0.84
C ALA A 283 -3.53 20.89 1.26
N ASP A 284 -4.50 21.02 0.35
CA ASP A 284 -5.83 21.56 0.66
C ASP A 284 -6.47 20.79 1.83
N THR A 285 -7.14 21.52 2.72
CA THR A 285 -7.89 20.99 3.87
C THR A 285 -8.93 19.93 3.50
N ARG A 286 -9.46 19.97 2.27
CA ARG A 286 -10.36 18.97 1.69
C ARG A 286 -9.69 17.61 1.55
N TYR A 287 -8.37 17.57 1.41
CA TYR A 287 -7.55 16.38 1.16
C TYR A 287 -6.66 16.05 2.36
N ILE A 288 -5.34 16.21 2.24
CA ILE A 288 -4.38 15.74 3.25
C ILE A 288 -4.29 16.73 4.43
N ALA A 289 -4.43 18.03 4.15
CA ALA A 289 -4.32 19.09 5.15
C ALA A 289 -2.95 19.12 5.87
N THR A 290 -1.86 19.01 5.10
CA THR A 290 -0.46 19.06 5.59
C THR A 290 0.34 20.07 4.77
N GLU A 291 1.46 20.55 5.31
CA GLU A 291 2.37 21.49 4.66
C GLU A 291 2.79 21.05 3.25
N VAL A 292 2.63 21.95 2.27
CA VAL A 292 2.99 21.71 0.86
C VAL A 292 4.45 21.26 0.74
N SER A 293 5.35 21.82 1.55
CA SER A 293 6.78 21.46 1.51
C SER A 293 7.05 20.00 1.91
N ILE A 294 6.27 19.45 2.85
CA ILE A 294 6.39 18.04 3.23
C ILE A 294 5.92 17.17 2.06
N ILE A 295 4.79 17.51 1.46
CA ILE A 295 4.23 16.76 0.32
C ILE A 295 5.19 16.79 -0.88
N ARG A 296 5.77 17.95 -1.20
CA ARG A 296 6.80 18.09 -2.26
C ARG A 296 7.99 17.16 -2.03
N ARG A 297 8.56 17.16 -0.83
CA ARG A 297 9.68 16.27 -0.48
C ARG A 297 9.31 14.80 -0.60
N VAL A 298 8.12 14.42 -0.12
CA VAL A 298 7.65 13.05 -0.26
C VAL A 298 7.53 12.64 -1.74
N LEU A 299 6.95 13.49 -2.60
CA LEU A 299 6.85 13.23 -4.04
C LEU A 299 8.21 13.13 -4.72
N ALA A 300 9.22 13.87 -4.23
CA ALA A 300 10.60 13.80 -4.69
C ALA A 300 11.38 12.60 -4.11
N GLY A 301 10.82 11.86 -3.16
CA GLY A 301 11.54 10.80 -2.45
C GLY A 301 12.61 11.32 -1.49
N GLU A 302 12.55 12.58 -1.07
CA GLU A 302 13.52 13.21 -0.17
C GLU A 302 13.08 13.02 1.29
N PHE A 303 13.59 11.98 1.93
CA PHE A 303 13.25 11.64 3.31
C PHE A 303 14.12 12.40 4.30
N SER A 304 13.48 13.14 5.18
CA SER A 304 14.08 13.48 6.48
C SER A 304 13.84 12.30 7.41
N LEU A 305 14.91 11.58 7.78
CA LEU A 305 14.82 10.40 8.64
C LEU A 305 14.57 10.79 10.10
N ASP A 306 15.10 11.95 10.52
CA ASP A 306 14.84 12.58 11.81
C ASP A 306 15.06 14.12 11.75
N ALA A 307 14.84 14.80 12.86
CA ALA A 307 15.10 16.22 13.04
C ALA A 307 16.59 16.58 13.26
N LYS A 308 17.52 15.61 13.28
CA LYS A 308 18.98 15.85 13.40
C LYS A 308 19.63 16.13 12.04
N GLY A 309 18.85 16.10 10.96
CA GLY A 309 19.32 16.38 9.60
C GLY A 309 19.75 15.14 8.82
N ASN A 310 19.51 13.94 9.35
CA ASN A 310 19.75 12.71 8.60
C ASN A 310 18.73 12.62 7.46
N GLN A 311 19.23 12.47 6.24
CA GLN A 311 18.41 12.43 5.03
C GLN A 311 18.70 11.22 4.18
N ARG A 312 17.70 10.78 3.42
CA ARG A 312 17.82 9.71 2.45
C ARG A 312 17.03 10.03 1.19
N LEU A 313 17.61 9.76 0.03
CA LEU A 313 16.91 9.85 -1.25
C LEU A 313 16.39 8.47 -1.66
N LEU A 314 15.09 8.38 -1.89
CA LEU A 314 14.36 7.20 -2.36
C LEU A 314 13.57 7.56 -3.62
N LEU A 315 14.25 7.55 -4.77
CA LEU A 315 13.68 8.01 -6.06
C LEU A 315 12.34 7.34 -6.41
N ASP A 316 12.20 6.06 -6.05
CA ASP A 316 11.00 5.27 -6.30
C ASP A 316 10.13 5.14 -5.05
N TYR A 317 10.14 6.16 -4.17
CA TYR A 317 9.31 6.13 -2.97
C TYR A 317 7.82 6.08 -3.32
N PHE A 318 7.41 6.80 -4.36
CA PHE A 318 6.10 6.66 -4.99
C PHE A 318 6.28 6.36 -6.47
N VAL A 319 5.54 5.36 -6.94
CA VAL A 319 5.41 5.07 -8.37
C VAL A 319 3.92 5.04 -8.68
N PHE A 320 3.43 6.05 -9.40
CA PHE A 320 2.02 6.19 -9.67
C PHE A 320 1.58 5.39 -10.90
N HIS A 321 2.42 5.28 -11.95
CA HIS A 321 2.02 4.65 -13.22
C HIS A 321 3.04 3.68 -13.82
N ARG A 322 4.29 4.11 -13.99
CA ARG A 322 5.32 3.35 -14.70
C ARG A 322 5.51 1.94 -14.14
N GLN A 323 6.13 1.08 -14.95
CA GLN A 323 6.39 -0.34 -14.60
C GLN A 323 5.10 -1.12 -14.28
N ASN A 324 3.98 -0.75 -14.90
CA ASN A 324 2.65 -1.32 -14.66
C ASN A 324 2.24 -1.24 -13.18
N ALA A 325 2.50 -0.10 -12.52
CA ALA A 325 2.16 0.10 -11.10
C ALA A 325 0.65 -0.04 -10.83
N ASN A 326 -0.19 0.29 -11.82
CA ASN A 326 -1.64 0.24 -11.67
C ASN A 326 -2.28 -1.12 -12.00
N TYR A 327 -1.51 -2.07 -12.51
CA TYR A 327 -2.05 -3.36 -12.93
C TYR A 327 -2.40 -4.23 -11.72
N PRO A 328 -3.66 -4.69 -11.57
CA PRO A 328 -4.07 -5.50 -10.42
C PRO A 328 -3.66 -6.96 -10.63
N ARG A 329 -2.43 -7.31 -10.24
CA ARG A 329 -1.86 -8.67 -10.35
C ARG A 329 -2.44 -9.69 -9.36
N PRO A 330 -3.02 -10.81 -9.82
CA PRO A 330 -3.40 -11.91 -8.95
C PRO A 330 -2.25 -12.57 -8.17
N SER A 331 -1.00 -12.59 -8.67
CA SER A 331 0.17 -13.07 -7.89
C SER A 331 0.35 -12.29 -6.58
N GLN A 332 0.14 -10.98 -6.62
CA GLN A 332 0.22 -10.11 -5.44
C GLN A 332 -0.92 -10.37 -4.45
N ALA A 333 -2.12 -10.68 -4.94
CA ALA A 333 -3.23 -11.12 -4.10
C ALA A 333 -2.92 -12.45 -3.40
N LEU A 334 -2.25 -13.37 -4.08
CA LEU A 334 -1.80 -14.65 -3.52
C LEU A 334 -0.67 -14.45 -2.50
N TRP A 335 0.23 -13.48 -2.68
CA TRP A 335 1.20 -13.13 -1.65
C TRP A 335 0.51 -12.57 -0.40
N ILE A 336 -0.50 -11.71 -0.56
CA ILE A 336 -1.30 -11.23 0.56
C ILE A 336 -1.95 -12.41 1.30
N TYR A 337 -2.52 -13.36 0.57
CA TYR A 337 -3.11 -14.57 1.13
C TYR A 337 -2.07 -15.41 1.90
N SER A 338 -0.85 -15.55 1.39
CA SER A 338 0.24 -16.24 2.11
C SER A 338 0.56 -15.55 3.44
N GLN A 339 0.54 -14.21 3.49
CA GLN A 339 0.70 -13.49 4.76
C GLN A 339 -0.48 -13.69 5.71
N MET A 340 -1.72 -13.76 5.21
CA MET A 340 -2.88 -14.10 6.03
C MET A 340 -2.78 -15.50 6.64
N ILE A 341 -2.26 -16.47 5.88
CA ILE A 341 -1.97 -17.83 6.38
C ILE A 341 -0.85 -17.78 7.43
N ARG A 342 0.27 -17.13 7.11
CA ARG A 342 1.42 -17.00 7.99
C ARG A 342 1.03 -16.49 9.37
N TRP A 343 0.13 -15.52 9.43
CA TRP A 343 -0.35 -14.90 10.67
C TRP A 343 -1.65 -15.49 11.22
N GLY A 344 -2.05 -16.69 10.77
CA GLY A 344 -3.12 -17.47 11.36
C GLY A 344 -4.52 -16.88 11.17
N GLN A 345 -4.69 -15.97 10.22
CA GLN A 345 -5.98 -15.34 9.93
C GLN A 345 -6.87 -16.26 9.08
N VAL A 346 -6.28 -17.19 8.34
CA VAL A 346 -6.95 -18.18 7.50
C VAL A 346 -6.04 -19.41 7.33
N GLY A 347 -6.60 -20.60 7.10
CA GLY A 347 -5.83 -21.78 6.71
C GLY A 347 -5.68 -21.88 5.20
N PHE A 348 -4.63 -22.57 4.73
CA PHE A 348 -4.48 -22.85 3.30
C PHE A 348 -5.62 -23.76 2.80
N SER A 349 -6.08 -23.46 1.58
CA SER A 349 -6.97 -24.29 0.78
C SER A 349 -6.94 -23.81 -0.67
N GLU A 350 -7.15 -24.71 -1.63
CA GLU A 350 -7.25 -24.36 -3.05
C GLU A 350 -8.39 -23.36 -3.32
N LYS A 351 -9.54 -23.58 -2.67
CA LYS A 351 -10.69 -22.66 -2.75
C LYS A 351 -10.33 -21.27 -2.24
N GLY A 352 -9.64 -21.19 -1.09
CA GLY A 352 -9.16 -19.91 -0.54
C GLY A 352 -8.18 -19.22 -1.49
N SER A 353 -7.27 -19.97 -2.12
CA SER A 353 -6.34 -19.44 -3.13
C SER A 353 -7.10 -18.83 -4.33
N GLN A 354 -8.09 -19.54 -4.88
CA GLN A 354 -8.95 -19.04 -5.97
C GLN A 354 -9.73 -17.79 -5.55
N GLN A 355 -10.29 -17.77 -4.34
CA GLN A 355 -11.02 -16.62 -3.80
C GLN A 355 -10.09 -15.41 -3.63
N ALA A 356 -8.89 -15.61 -3.08
CA ALA A 356 -7.90 -14.56 -2.91
C ALA A 356 -7.47 -13.97 -4.26
N ALA A 357 -7.09 -14.82 -5.22
CA ALA A 357 -6.71 -14.40 -6.57
C ALA A 357 -7.82 -13.60 -7.26
N SER A 358 -9.08 -14.02 -7.09
CA SER A 358 -10.25 -13.34 -7.70
C SER A 358 -10.52 -11.93 -7.19
N ALA A 359 -9.89 -11.52 -6.07
CA ALA A 359 -9.99 -10.16 -5.57
C ALA A 359 -9.34 -9.14 -6.51
N PHE A 360 -8.33 -9.54 -7.29
CA PHE A 360 -7.63 -8.68 -8.25
C PHE A 360 -8.13 -9.00 -9.66
N ARG A 361 -8.56 -7.97 -10.41
CA ARG A 361 -9.33 -8.12 -11.66
C ARG A 361 -8.60 -7.52 -12.87
N PRO A 362 -7.51 -8.16 -13.33
CA PRO A 362 -6.77 -7.70 -14.52
C PRO A 362 -7.59 -7.78 -15.80
N ASP A 363 -8.60 -8.64 -15.84
CA ASP A 363 -9.55 -8.75 -16.95
C ASP A 363 -10.37 -7.47 -17.15
N ILE A 364 -10.84 -6.84 -16.05
CA ILE A 364 -11.57 -5.55 -16.12
C ILE A 364 -10.61 -4.43 -16.54
N TYR A 365 -9.37 -4.45 -16.04
CA TYR A 365 -8.32 -3.52 -16.44
C TYR A 365 -8.04 -3.58 -17.94
N ARG A 366 -7.80 -4.78 -18.48
CA ARG A 366 -7.57 -5.01 -19.92
C ARG A 366 -8.78 -4.67 -20.78
N GLN A 367 -9.99 -4.94 -20.29
CA GLN A 367 -11.21 -4.54 -20.99
C GLN A 367 -11.29 -3.01 -21.17
N ALA A 368 -10.80 -2.24 -20.20
CA ALA A 368 -10.84 -0.78 -20.24
C ALA A 368 -9.68 -0.16 -21.06
N LEU A 369 -8.47 -0.70 -20.93
CA LEU A 369 -7.24 -0.07 -21.48
C LEU A 369 -6.62 -0.82 -22.67
N GLY A 370 -7.12 -2.02 -22.97
CA GLY A 370 -6.56 -2.93 -23.97
C GLY A 370 -5.34 -3.71 -23.47
N ASP A 371 -5.00 -4.79 -24.19
CA ASP A 371 -3.89 -5.67 -23.81
C ASP A 371 -2.52 -4.98 -23.87
N ALA A 372 -2.36 -3.92 -24.66
CA ALA A 372 -1.12 -3.15 -24.73
C ALA A 372 -0.79 -2.38 -23.43
N ALA A 373 -1.78 -2.19 -22.55
CA ALA A 373 -1.58 -1.58 -21.22
C ALA A 373 -1.25 -2.62 -20.14
N ALA A 374 -1.42 -3.92 -20.44
CA ALA A 374 -1.02 -5.01 -19.57
C ALA A 374 0.51 -5.17 -19.60
N PRO A 375 1.09 -5.74 -18.54
CA PRO A 375 2.51 -6.11 -18.56
C PRO A 375 2.78 -7.26 -19.52
N ASP A 376 4.02 -7.38 -19.99
CA ASP A 376 4.45 -8.47 -20.89
C ASP A 376 4.51 -9.84 -20.19
N ASP A 377 4.57 -9.85 -18.86
CA ASP A 377 4.54 -11.06 -18.04
C ASP A 377 3.10 -11.48 -17.67
N GLY A 378 2.95 -12.71 -17.19
CA GLY A 378 1.63 -13.24 -16.82
C GLY A 378 1.02 -12.58 -15.58
N ASP A 379 -0.30 -12.75 -15.43
CA ASP A 379 -1.06 -12.38 -14.22
C ASP A 379 -0.53 -13.04 -12.95
N ILE A 380 -0.03 -14.27 -13.13
CA ILE A 380 0.63 -15.07 -12.11
C ILE A 380 2.11 -15.15 -12.49
N ARG A 381 2.97 -14.69 -11.58
CA ARG A 381 4.42 -14.75 -11.73
C ARG A 381 5.08 -15.00 -10.37
N ILE A 382 6.33 -15.43 -10.41
CA ILE A 382 7.17 -15.57 -9.22
C ILE A 382 7.68 -14.18 -8.83
N GLU A 383 7.44 -13.76 -7.59
CA GLU A 383 7.88 -12.47 -7.05
C GLU A 383 9.20 -12.65 -6.26
N GLY A 384 10.04 -11.62 -6.20
CA GLY A 384 11.30 -11.64 -5.44
C GLY A 384 12.54 -12.07 -6.22
N THR A 385 12.40 -12.36 -7.52
CA THR A 385 13.49 -12.96 -8.33
C THR A 385 14.42 -11.96 -8.99
N THR A 386 13.98 -10.71 -9.17
CA THR A 386 14.75 -9.65 -9.84
C THR A 386 15.23 -8.60 -8.84
N GLU A 387 16.29 -7.86 -9.16
CA GLU A 387 16.90 -6.88 -8.25
C GLU A 387 15.91 -5.80 -7.78
N GLY A 388 15.08 -5.27 -8.68
CA GLY A 388 14.04 -4.27 -8.36
C GLY A 388 12.77 -4.84 -7.71
N ASP A 389 12.75 -6.13 -7.39
CA ASP A 389 11.59 -6.85 -6.83
C ASP A 389 11.97 -7.70 -5.60
N ARG A 390 13.23 -7.71 -5.19
CA ARG A 390 13.73 -8.60 -4.15
C ARG A 390 13.16 -8.23 -2.78
N PHE A 391 12.79 -9.24 -2.00
CA PHE A 391 12.47 -9.08 -0.58
C PHE A 391 13.76 -8.78 0.23
N MET A 392 13.63 -8.07 1.34
CA MET A 392 14.76 -7.68 2.19
C MET A 392 15.62 -8.84 2.70
N ASP A 393 15.03 -10.03 2.79
CA ASP A 393 15.64 -11.28 3.26
C ASP A 393 15.91 -12.27 2.12
N ALA A 394 15.83 -11.80 0.86
CA ALA A 394 16.05 -12.58 -0.36
C ALA A 394 15.10 -13.78 -0.55
N MET A 395 13.98 -13.81 0.16
CA MET A 395 12.91 -14.77 -0.09
C MET A 395 12.36 -14.62 -1.52
N VAL A 396 11.88 -15.73 -2.07
CA VAL A 396 11.21 -15.78 -3.38
C VAL A 396 9.82 -16.34 -3.15
N PHE A 397 8.81 -15.65 -3.66
CA PHE A 397 7.42 -16.09 -3.55
C PHE A 397 6.98 -16.72 -4.87
N ASP A 398 6.79 -18.04 -4.86
CA ASP A 398 6.13 -18.76 -5.93
C ASP A 398 4.64 -18.96 -5.58
N PRO A 399 3.70 -18.34 -6.32
CA PRO A 399 2.27 -18.53 -6.08
C PRO A 399 1.77 -19.97 -6.25
N ALA A 400 2.55 -20.84 -6.90
CA ALA A 400 2.22 -22.27 -7.03
C ALA A 400 2.52 -23.07 -5.76
N ASP A 401 3.38 -22.58 -4.84
CA ASP A 401 3.80 -23.28 -3.63
C ASP A 401 3.74 -22.37 -2.39
N ILE A 402 2.52 -21.92 -2.08
CA ILE A 402 2.23 -21.02 -0.96
C ILE A 402 2.60 -21.65 0.39
N ASP A 403 2.30 -22.94 0.58
CA ASP A 403 2.58 -23.63 1.83
C ASP A 403 4.09 -23.73 2.10
N ALA A 404 4.92 -24.06 1.08
CA ALA A 404 6.36 -24.05 1.25
C ALA A 404 6.89 -22.65 1.56
N TYR A 405 6.38 -21.61 0.88
CA TYR A 405 6.78 -20.23 1.15
C TYR A 405 6.48 -19.83 2.61
N VAL A 406 5.28 -20.13 3.12
CA VAL A 406 4.92 -19.81 4.51
C VAL A 406 5.73 -20.65 5.50
N GLY A 407 5.95 -21.93 5.21
CA GLY A 407 6.72 -22.85 6.05
C GLY A 407 8.23 -22.55 6.13
N ALA A 408 8.76 -21.78 5.17
CA ALA A 408 10.16 -21.39 5.14
C ALA A 408 10.53 -20.31 6.19
N PHE A 409 9.54 -19.59 6.74
CA PHE A 409 9.81 -18.53 7.71
C PHE A 409 9.97 -19.07 9.14
N PRO A 410 11.01 -18.64 9.88
CA PRO A 410 11.22 -19.07 11.27
C PRO A 410 10.17 -18.49 12.24
N VAL A 411 9.60 -17.33 11.89
CA VAL A 411 8.59 -16.63 12.69
C VAL A 411 7.27 -16.59 11.93
N GLY A 412 6.22 -17.12 12.55
CA GLY A 412 4.84 -17.19 12.06
C GLY A 412 3.90 -17.76 13.12
N SER A 413 2.61 -17.86 12.80
CA SER A 413 1.62 -18.43 13.71
C SER A 413 1.85 -19.94 13.93
N ARG A 414 1.58 -20.41 15.16
CA ARG A 414 1.93 -21.78 15.62
C ARG A 414 1.32 -22.92 14.80
N HIS A 415 0.28 -22.68 14.01
CA HIS A 415 -0.37 -23.73 13.20
C HIS A 415 0.53 -24.32 12.09
N HIS A 416 1.67 -23.70 11.77
CA HIS A 416 2.65 -24.25 10.82
C HIS A 416 3.89 -24.87 11.47
N GLN A 417 4.12 -24.66 12.77
CA GLN A 417 5.28 -25.25 13.45
C GLN A 417 5.08 -26.73 13.80
N THR A 418 3.85 -27.26 13.68
CA THR A 418 3.51 -28.64 14.06
C THR A 418 3.53 -29.65 12.90
N SER A 419 3.80 -29.24 11.65
CA SER A 419 3.81 -30.15 10.49
C SER A 419 5.16 -30.80 10.19
N THR A 420 6.24 -30.41 10.87
CA THR A 420 7.62 -30.89 10.60
C THR A 420 8.20 -31.78 11.70
N SER A 421 7.39 -32.25 12.65
CA SER A 421 7.87 -33.10 13.75
C SER A 421 6.90 -34.23 14.07
N HIS A 422 6.76 -35.19 13.15
CA HIS A 422 6.52 -36.60 13.48
C HIS A 422 6.88 -37.49 12.28
N ASP A 423 8.15 -37.87 12.22
CA ASP A 423 8.59 -39.16 11.67
C ASP A 423 9.89 -39.54 12.41
N PHE A 424 9.70 -40.25 13.54
CA PHE A 424 10.61 -41.27 14.08
C PHE A 424 9.80 -42.21 14.97
#